data_AF-A0A1U8N5G4-F1
#
_entry.id   AF-A0A1U8N5G4-F1
#
_cell.length_a   1.000
_cell.length_b   1.000
_cell.length_c   1.000
_cell.angle_alpha   90.00
_cell.angle_beta   90.00
_cell.angle_gamma   90.00
#
_symmetry.space_group_name_H-M   'P 1'
#
loop_
_entity.id
_entity.type
_entity.pdbx_description
1 polymer ?
#
loop_
_entity_poly.entity_id
_entity_poly.type
_entity_poly.pdbx_seq_one_letter_code
_entity_poly.pdbx_strand_id
1 'polypeptide(L)'
;MVSFLEERAKNIGGGGQNIMTDAKSVLNMSITVTVSAQKPPAPHGYISISTKRLLHNLEINAGARASVWVDSMRASSPTHIKSTPDDQGAWNLHHPSALEMFEQIIDASKGKQIIMFLDYDGTLSPIVEDPDRAFMSNKMRKTVRKLAKCFPTAIVSGRCRDKVYKFVKLAELYYAGSHGMDIKGPEKRSKTDKVTEHVLFQPASEFLPMIDEVYKQLVETTKSTPGAKVENNKFCLSVHFRCVDEKKWSGLAQQVKSVLKEYPKLRLTQGRKVLEIRPTIKWDKGKALEFLLESLGFANCTDVFPVYIGDDRTDEDAFKILRDRGRGFGILVSKYPKDTNASYSLQEPDEVMDFLRRLVEWKQLSMGA
;
A
#
# COMPACT_ATOMS: atom_id res chain seq x y z
N MET A 1 53.87 20.82 16.83
CA MET A 1 53.29 21.77 17.81
C MET A 1 52.19 21.00 18.54
N VAL A 2 52.50 20.36 19.67
CA VAL A 2 52.48 20.94 21.04
C VAL A 2 51.01 21.28 21.37
N SER A 3 50.28 20.74 22.36
CA SER A 3 50.57 19.91 23.54
C SER A 3 49.31 19.88 24.45
N PHE A 4 49.14 18.82 25.28
CA PHE A 4 48.60 18.84 26.68
C PHE A 4 47.06 18.94 26.89
N LEU A 5 46.35 18.22 27.79
CA LEU A 5 46.55 17.32 28.96
C LEU A 5 45.29 16.39 29.07
N GLU A 6 45.29 15.08 29.40
CA GLU A 6 45.52 14.37 30.70
C GLU A 6 44.75 14.97 31.90
N GLU A 7 44.21 14.29 32.92
CA GLU A 7 43.97 12.91 33.36
C GLU A 7 43.28 13.06 34.75
N ARG A 8 42.33 12.20 35.16
CA ARG A 8 42.34 11.54 36.49
C ARG A 8 41.13 10.66 36.77
N ALA A 9 41.45 9.52 37.37
CA ALA A 9 40.61 8.42 37.80
C ALA A 9 40.51 8.32 39.35
N LYS A 10 39.71 7.33 39.78
CA LYS A 10 39.62 6.60 41.07
C LYS A 10 38.51 7.05 42.04
N ASN A 11 37.55 6.22 42.47
CA ASN A 11 37.47 4.87 43.10
C ASN A 11 37.19 4.99 44.62
N ILE A 12 36.32 4.11 45.16
CA ILE A 12 36.08 3.58 46.54
C ILE A 12 34.55 3.26 46.62
N GLY A 13 34.00 2.12 47.05
CA GLY A 13 34.50 0.91 47.73
C GLY A 13 33.69 0.60 49.02
N GLY A 14 33.00 -0.56 49.09
CA GLY A 14 32.49 -1.24 50.32
C GLY A 14 31.04 -0.93 50.75
N GLY A 15 30.19 -1.83 51.27
CA GLY A 15 30.30 -3.24 51.70
C GLY A 15 29.57 -3.50 53.05
N GLY A 16 28.56 -4.39 53.06
CA GLY A 16 27.98 -5.13 54.23
C GLY A 16 27.14 -4.34 55.26
N GLN A 17 26.20 -4.90 56.04
CA GLN A 17 25.63 -6.25 56.21
C GLN A 17 24.44 -6.15 57.21
N ASN A 18 23.43 -7.02 57.05
CA ASN A 18 22.54 -7.70 58.01
C ASN A 18 22.03 -7.08 59.33
N ILE A 19 20.69 -7.16 59.57
CA ILE A 19 20.10 -7.65 60.83
C ILE A 19 18.89 -8.58 60.53
N MET A 20 18.87 -9.68 61.28
CA MET A 20 17.96 -10.84 61.29
C MET A 20 16.95 -10.68 62.46
N THR A 21 15.71 -11.16 62.33
CA THR A 21 15.01 -12.01 63.35
C THR A 21 13.61 -12.50 62.90
N ASP A 22 13.46 -13.82 62.95
CA ASP A 22 12.35 -14.66 63.44
C ASP A 22 10.91 -14.62 62.87
N ALA A 23 10.68 -15.59 61.97
CA ALA A 23 9.78 -16.74 62.09
C ALA A 23 8.45 -16.64 62.87
N LYS A 24 7.35 -16.92 62.16
CA LYS A 24 6.39 -17.98 62.51
C LYS A 24 5.66 -18.49 61.25
N SER A 25 5.59 -19.81 61.15
CA SER A 25 5.00 -20.62 60.09
C SER A 25 3.47 -20.56 60.06
N VAL A 26 2.87 -20.84 58.90
CA VAL A 26 1.93 -21.96 58.65
C VAL A 26 1.67 -22.06 57.13
N LEU A 27 1.58 -23.30 56.66
CA LEU A 27 1.54 -23.79 55.28
C LEU A 27 0.49 -23.13 54.37
N ASN A 28 0.81 -22.97 53.08
CA ASN A 28 -0.05 -23.52 52.03
C ASN A 28 0.71 -23.88 50.75
N MET A 29 0.39 -25.07 50.26
CA MET A 29 1.00 -25.82 49.17
C MET A 29 0.83 -25.10 47.82
N SER A 30 1.94 -24.86 47.12
CA SER A 30 1.93 -24.33 45.74
C SER A 30 2.46 -25.41 44.79
N ILE A 31 1.58 -25.96 43.95
CA ILE A 31 1.95 -26.84 42.84
C ILE A 31 2.60 -25.96 41.76
N THR A 32 3.91 -26.11 41.57
CA THR A 32 4.65 -25.44 40.50
C THR A 32 4.60 -26.33 39.26
N VAL A 33 3.88 -25.91 38.22
CA VAL A 33 4.00 -26.50 36.88
C VAL A 33 5.05 -25.71 36.12
N THR A 34 6.26 -26.27 36.02
CA THR A 34 7.31 -25.83 35.11
C THR A 34 6.95 -26.25 33.68
N VAL A 35 6.54 -25.31 32.83
CA VAL A 35 6.49 -25.56 31.38
C VAL A 35 7.83 -25.12 30.79
N SER A 36 8.65 -26.11 30.48
CA SER A 36 9.88 -25.97 29.68
C SER A 36 9.51 -25.52 28.26
N ALA A 37 10.14 -24.44 27.80
CA ALA A 37 9.98 -23.93 26.44
C ALA A 37 10.62 -24.91 25.44
N GLN A 38 9.81 -25.78 24.84
CA GLN A 38 10.20 -26.59 23.68
C GLN A 38 9.87 -25.85 22.38
N LYS A 39 10.89 -25.73 21.54
CA LYS A 39 10.83 -25.25 20.15
C LYS A 39 9.84 -26.14 19.35
N PRO A 40 8.89 -25.59 18.59
CA PRO A 40 7.93 -26.41 17.85
C PRO A 40 8.62 -27.19 16.71
N PRO A 41 8.15 -28.42 16.39
CA PRO A 41 8.76 -29.28 15.39
C PRO A 41 8.51 -28.77 13.97
N ALA A 42 9.48 -29.03 13.09
CA ALA A 42 9.40 -28.69 11.67
C ALA A 42 8.26 -29.46 10.97
N PRO A 43 7.39 -28.80 10.17
CA PRO A 43 6.39 -29.51 9.40
C PRO A 43 7.04 -30.27 8.25
N HIS A 44 6.66 -31.54 8.15
CA HIS A 44 7.03 -32.45 7.07
C HIS A 44 6.46 -31.96 5.73
N GLY A 45 7.22 -32.26 4.67
CA GLY A 45 7.13 -31.62 3.37
C GLY A 45 5.76 -31.73 2.69
N TYR A 46 5.14 -30.58 2.48
CA TYR A 46 4.26 -30.37 1.35
C TYR A 46 5.11 -29.93 0.17
N ILE A 47 5.10 -30.72 -0.91
CA ILE A 47 5.66 -30.32 -2.19
C ILE A 47 4.77 -29.19 -2.72
N SER A 48 5.12 -27.95 -2.37
CA SER A 48 4.62 -26.77 -3.06
C SER A 48 5.23 -26.77 -4.46
N ILE A 49 4.39 -27.02 -5.47
CA ILE A 49 4.77 -26.72 -6.85
C ILE A 49 4.87 -25.20 -6.93
N SER A 50 6.11 -24.72 -6.79
CA SER A 50 6.47 -23.33 -6.93
C SER A 50 6.07 -22.82 -8.31
N THR A 51 5.05 -21.97 -8.36
CA THR A 51 4.65 -21.19 -9.55
C THR A 51 5.76 -20.28 -10.07
N LYS A 52 6.90 -20.16 -9.35
CA LYS A 52 8.10 -19.47 -9.86
C LYS A 52 8.80 -20.20 -11.02
N ARG A 53 8.46 -21.47 -11.32
CA ARG A 53 9.07 -22.22 -12.44
C ARG A 53 8.28 -22.18 -13.75
N LEU A 54 7.12 -21.52 -13.81
CA LEU A 54 6.29 -21.47 -15.02
C LEU A 54 6.48 -20.21 -15.90
N LEU A 55 7.41 -19.32 -15.55
CA LEU A 55 7.64 -18.06 -16.28
C LEU A 55 9.03 -17.91 -16.89
N HIS A 56 9.79 -19.00 -17.03
CA HIS A 56 11.01 -18.96 -17.81
C HIS A 56 11.08 -20.14 -18.77
N ASN A 57 11.10 -19.79 -20.06
CA ASN A 57 11.08 -20.64 -21.26
C ASN A 57 9.77 -21.39 -21.51
N LEU A 58 9.10 -20.99 -22.61
CA LEU A 58 8.46 -21.90 -23.57
C LEU A 58 8.06 -21.08 -24.81
N GLU A 59 8.91 -21.18 -25.83
CA GLU A 59 8.52 -20.99 -27.21
C GLU A 59 7.51 -22.07 -27.61
N ILE A 60 6.56 -21.69 -28.48
CA ILE A 60 5.66 -22.48 -29.34
C ILE A 60 4.17 -22.07 -29.24
N ASN A 61 3.61 -21.78 -30.43
CA ASN A 61 2.22 -21.53 -30.86
C ASN A 61 1.42 -20.33 -30.31
N ALA A 62 1.09 -19.41 -31.24
CA ALA A 62 0.36 -18.16 -31.00
C ALA A 62 -1.08 -18.34 -30.47
N GLY A 63 -1.74 -19.46 -30.81
CA GLY A 63 -3.10 -19.77 -30.35
C GLY A 63 -3.18 -20.09 -28.85
N ALA A 64 -2.21 -20.83 -28.32
CA ALA A 64 -2.15 -21.17 -26.89
C ALA A 64 -1.78 -19.96 -26.00
N ARG A 65 -1.01 -19.00 -26.53
CA ARG A 65 -0.73 -17.73 -25.83
C ARG A 65 -1.96 -16.85 -25.68
N ALA A 66 -2.90 -16.91 -26.63
CA ALA A 66 -4.12 -16.09 -26.57
C ALA A 66 -5.08 -16.58 -25.47
N SER A 67 -5.27 -17.90 -25.33
CA SER A 67 -6.15 -18.48 -24.30
C SER A 67 -5.62 -18.23 -22.89
N VAL A 68 -4.35 -18.55 -22.61
CA VAL A 68 -3.72 -18.33 -21.29
C VAL A 68 -3.79 -16.86 -20.87
N TRP A 69 -3.69 -15.94 -21.84
CA TRP A 69 -3.70 -14.52 -21.57
C TRP A 69 -5.11 -13.95 -21.37
N VAL A 70 -6.12 -14.48 -22.10
CA VAL A 70 -7.54 -14.21 -21.80
C VAL A 70 -7.93 -14.77 -20.44
N ASP A 71 -7.44 -15.96 -20.07
CA ASP A 71 -7.66 -16.53 -18.74
C ASP A 71 -7.03 -15.67 -17.65
N SER A 72 -5.83 -15.11 -17.91
CA SER A 72 -5.22 -14.13 -17.03
C SER A 72 -6.06 -12.85 -16.90
N MET A 73 -6.62 -12.32 -18.01
CA MET A 73 -7.55 -11.17 -17.96
C MET A 73 -8.86 -11.50 -17.22
N ARG A 74 -9.35 -12.73 -17.33
CA ARG A 74 -10.52 -13.20 -16.61
C ARG A 74 -10.22 -13.31 -15.11
N ALA A 75 -9.04 -13.79 -14.73
CA ALA A 75 -8.58 -13.82 -13.35
C ALA A 75 -8.32 -12.42 -12.75
N SER A 76 -7.97 -11.44 -13.59
CA SER A 76 -7.92 -10.02 -13.18
C SER A 76 -9.30 -9.36 -13.16
N SER A 77 -10.34 -10.01 -13.70
CA SER A 77 -11.71 -9.54 -13.63
C SER A 77 -12.35 -9.96 -12.30
N PRO A 78 -13.29 -9.20 -11.73
CA PRO A 78 -13.91 -9.51 -10.42
C PRO A 78 -14.77 -10.79 -10.39
N THR A 79 -14.68 -11.67 -11.38
CA THR A 79 -15.52 -12.86 -11.47
C THR A 79 -14.98 -13.96 -10.56
N HIS A 80 -15.35 -13.84 -9.28
CA HIS A 80 -15.75 -14.92 -8.39
C HIS A 80 -14.88 -16.20 -8.42
N ILE A 81 -13.77 -16.20 -7.68
CA ILE A 81 -13.38 -17.42 -6.97
C ILE A 81 -14.09 -17.33 -5.62
N LYS A 82 -15.14 -18.14 -5.42
CA LYS A 82 -15.72 -18.29 -4.08
C LYS A 82 -14.68 -19.00 -3.22
N SER A 83 -14.07 -18.28 -2.27
CA SER A 83 -13.35 -18.91 -1.17
C SER A 83 -14.33 -19.77 -0.38
N THR A 84 -13.87 -20.92 0.10
CA THR A 84 -14.67 -21.70 1.04
C THR A 84 -14.72 -20.99 2.40
N PRO A 85 -15.74 -21.23 3.24
CA PRO A 85 -15.78 -20.66 4.60
C PRO A 85 -14.52 -20.94 5.42
N ASP A 86 -13.89 -22.11 5.22
CA ASP A 86 -12.65 -22.50 5.90
C ASP A 86 -11.45 -21.65 5.44
N ASP A 87 -11.35 -21.36 4.14
CA ASP A 87 -10.30 -20.47 3.59
C ASP A 87 -10.43 -19.05 4.16
N GLN A 88 -11.67 -18.59 4.35
CA GLN A 88 -11.93 -17.26 4.94
C GLN A 88 -11.52 -17.20 6.41
N GLY A 89 -11.84 -18.25 7.20
CA GLY A 89 -11.48 -18.32 8.61
C GLY A 89 -9.96 -18.33 8.82
N ALA A 90 -9.25 -19.15 8.05
CA ALA A 90 -7.79 -19.22 8.10
C ALA A 90 -7.14 -17.90 7.65
N TRP A 91 -7.70 -17.23 6.64
CA TRP A 91 -7.21 -15.94 6.16
C TRP A 91 -7.43 -14.82 7.18
N ASN A 92 -8.61 -14.77 7.81
CA ASN A 92 -8.93 -13.80 8.86
C ASN A 92 -8.00 -13.94 10.07
N LEU A 93 -7.50 -15.15 10.37
CA LEU A 93 -6.54 -15.37 11.45
C LEU A 93 -5.18 -14.69 11.16
N HIS A 94 -4.76 -14.67 9.89
CA HIS A 94 -3.50 -14.06 9.47
C HIS A 94 -3.63 -12.56 9.16
N HIS A 95 -4.84 -12.12 8.77
CA HIS A 95 -5.15 -10.75 8.38
C HIS A 95 -6.45 -10.27 9.06
N PRO A 96 -6.46 -10.16 10.41
CA PRO A 96 -7.67 -9.82 11.15
C PRO A 96 -8.17 -8.42 10.81
N SER A 97 -9.45 -8.16 11.13
CA SER A 97 -10.07 -6.87 10.87
C SER A 97 -9.34 -5.75 11.62
N ALA A 98 -8.95 -4.69 10.91
CA ALA A 98 -8.32 -3.53 11.55
C ALA A 98 -9.27 -2.79 12.50
N LEU A 99 -10.59 -2.92 12.32
CA LEU A 99 -11.60 -2.38 13.23
C LEU A 99 -11.67 -3.17 14.55
N GLU A 100 -11.60 -4.49 14.47
CA GLU A 100 -11.57 -5.37 15.65
C GLU A 100 -10.26 -5.22 16.42
N MET A 101 -9.15 -5.09 15.69
CA MET A 101 -7.80 -4.96 16.24
C MET A 101 -7.40 -3.51 16.55
N PHE A 102 -8.36 -2.59 16.54
CA PHE A 102 -8.09 -1.15 16.64
C PHE A 102 -7.28 -0.77 17.88
N GLU A 103 -7.63 -1.29 19.06
CA GLU A 103 -6.91 -0.96 20.31
C GLU A 103 -5.46 -1.45 20.27
N GLN A 104 -5.21 -2.63 19.70
CA GLN A 104 -3.85 -3.17 19.55
C GLN A 104 -3.03 -2.36 18.55
N ILE A 105 -3.65 -1.91 17.47
CA ILE A 105 -3.05 -0.99 16.49
C ILE A 105 -2.64 0.32 17.16
N ILE A 106 -3.54 0.89 17.97
CA ILE A 106 -3.27 2.12 18.70
C ILE A 106 -2.13 1.92 19.70
N ASP A 107 -2.15 0.83 20.47
CA ASP A 107 -1.10 0.49 21.42
C ASP A 107 0.28 0.36 20.76
N ALA A 108 0.36 -0.28 19.59
CA ALA A 108 1.59 -0.41 18.81
C ALA A 108 2.13 0.93 18.27
N SER A 109 1.24 1.91 18.11
CA SER A 109 1.56 3.27 17.64
C SER A 109 1.91 4.26 18.75
N LYS A 110 1.74 3.89 20.04
CA LYS A 110 2.03 4.77 21.19
C LYS A 110 3.45 5.32 21.13
N GLY A 111 3.58 6.62 21.39
CA GLY A 111 4.85 7.35 21.35
C GLY A 111 5.40 7.62 19.94
N LYS A 112 4.68 7.24 18.88
CA LYS A 112 5.11 7.42 17.49
C LYS A 112 4.17 8.35 16.73
N GLN A 113 4.73 9.05 15.75
CA GLN A 113 3.99 9.86 14.79
C GLN A 113 3.36 8.97 13.73
N ILE A 114 2.03 8.88 13.70
CA ILE A 114 1.31 8.15 12.65
C ILE A 114 1.32 8.96 11.36
N ILE A 115 1.57 8.29 10.23
CA ILE A 115 1.50 8.86 8.88
C ILE A 115 0.62 7.98 8.02
N MET A 116 -0.38 8.58 7.38
CA MET A 116 -1.41 7.87 6.64
C MET A 116 -1.12 7.90 5.13
N PHE A 117 -1.14 6.73 4.51
CA PHE A 117 -1.09 6.56 3.05
C PHE A 117 -2.35 5.84 2.61
N LEU A 118 -3.10 6.48 1.71
CA LEU A 118 -4.42 6.00 1.32
C LEU A 118 -4.45 5.83 -0.19
N ASP A 119 -4.72 4.63 -0.66
CA ASP A 119 -5.13 4.41 -2.04
C ASP A 119 -6.53 5.01 -2.29
N TYR A 120 -6.91 5.18 -3.55
CA TYR A 120 -8.16 5.83 -3.94
C TYR A 120 -9.25 4.84 -4.38
N ASP A 121 -9.06 4.17 -5.52
CA ASP A 121 -10.08 3.35 -6.16
C ASP A 121 -10.20 2.01 -5.45
N GLY A 122 -11.38 1.66 -4.93
CA GLY A 122 -11.58 0.45 -4.12
C GLY A 122 -11.24 0.64 -2.64
N THR A 123 -10.61 1.77 -2.27
CA THR A 123 -10.23 2.10 -0.90
C THR A 123 -11.04 3.27 -0.34
N LEU A 124 -10.94 4.46 -0.94
CA LEU A 124 -11.68 5.67 -0.52
C LEU A 124 -12.94 5.91 -1.36
N SER A 125 -13.05 5.24 -2.50
CA SER A 125 -14.19 5.25 -3.40
C SER A 125 -14.51 3.82 -3.82
N PRO A 126 -15.78 3.44 -3.99
CA PRO A 126 -16.11 2.12 -4.55
C PRO A 126 -15.57 1.97 -5.97
N ILE A 127 -15.31 0.72 -6.36
CA ILE A 127 -15.00 0.36 -7.75
C ILE A 127 -16.28 0.51 -8.58
N VAL A 128 -16.23 1.35 -9.61
CA VAL A 128 -17.35 1.62 -10.52
C VAL A 128 -17.01 1.19 -11.95
N GLU A 129 -18.02 1.09 -12.81
CA GLU A 129 -17.81 0.74 -14.22
C GLU A 129 -17.15 1.85 -15.02
N ASP A 130 -17.62 3.10 -14.83
CA ASP A 130 -17.05 4.28 -15.45
C ASP A 130 -16.00 4.90 -14.50
N PRO A 131 -14.70 4.84 -14.84
CA PRO A 131 -13.65 5.43 -14.01
C PRO A 131 -13.81 6.93 -13.77
N ASP A 132 -14.56 7.65 -14.60
CA ASP A 132 -14.83 9.08 -14.42
C ASP A 132 -15.90 9.35 -13.35
N ARG A 133 -16.58 8.30 -12.86
CA ARG A 133 -17.63 8.36 -11.84
C ARG A 133 -17.23 7.77 -10.49
N ALA A 134 -15.95 7.46 -10.29
CA ALA A 134 -15.42 6.96 -9.03
C ALA A 134 -15.35 8.09 -7.98
N PHE A 135 -16.49 8.64 -7.58
CA PHE A 135 -16.57 9.78 -6.68
C PHE A 135 -16.43 9.37 -5.21
N MET A 136 -15.52 10.03 -4.51
CA MET A 136 -15.47 10.01 -3.05
C MET A 136 -16.73 10.66 -2.46
N SER A 137 -17.38 9.94 -1.54
CA SER A 137 -18.57 10.43 -0.84
C SER A 137 -18.26 11.68 0.00
N ASN A 138 -19.28 12.51 0.24
CA ASN A 138 -19.13 13.70 1.10
C ASN A 138 -18.74 13.33 2.54
N LYS A 139 -19.20 12.17 3.04
CA LYS A 139 -18.85 11.67 4.37
C LYS A 139 -17.37 11.27 4.41
N MET A 140 -16.91 10.47 3.46
CA MET A 140 -15.50 10.07 3.35
C MET A 140 -14.58 11.29 3.25
N ARG A 141 -14.91 12.27 2.38
CA ARG A 141 -14.13 13.51 2.24
C ARG A 141 -14.01 14.29 3.54
N LYS A 142 -15.10 14.39 4.30
CA LYS A 142 -15.09 15.02 5.64
C LYS A 142 -14.20 14.25 6.61
N THR A 143 -14.25 12.92 6.59
CA THR A 143 -13.40 12.06 7.42
C THR A 143 -11.93 12.24 7.10
N VAL A 144 -11.54 12.13 5.82
CA VAL A 144 -10.15 12.33 5.38
C VAL A 144 -9.65 13.74 5.70
N ARG A 145 -10.50 14.77 5.57
CA ARG A 145 -10.15 16.14 5.98
C ARG A 145 -9.86 16.24 7.48
N LYS A 146 -10.64 15.59 8.33
CA LYS A 146 -10.39 15.56 9.78
C LYS A 146 -9.12 14.77 10.10
N LEU A 147 -8.92 13.63 9.44
CA LEU A 147 -7.72 12.81 9.55
C LEU A 147 -6.45 13.61 9.24
N ALA A 148 -6.47 14.41 8.17
CA ALA A 148 -5.34 15.24 7.75
C ALA A 148 -4.97 16.35 8.75
N LYS A 149 -5.89 16.73 9.65
CA LYS A 149 -5.59 17.67 10.76
C LYS A 149 -4.88 16.96 11.92
N CYS A 150 -5.07 15.66 12.05
CA CYS A 150 -4.52 14.82 13.11
C CYS A 150 -3.19 14.18 12.70
N PHE A 151 -3.06 13.79 11.43
CA PHE A 151 -1.94 13.01 10.92
C PHE A 151 -1.54 13.50 9.52
N PRO A 152 -0.23 13.62 9.21
CA PRO A 152 0.23 13.77 7.84
C PRO A 152 -0.37 12.66 6.97
N THR A 153 -1.01 13.06 5.87
CA THR A 153 -1.80 12.14 5.03
C THR A 153 -1.47 12.33 3.56
N ALA A 154 -1.26 11.21 2.86
CA ALA A 154 -1.00 11.15 1.44
C ALA A 154 -2.03 10.27 0.71
N ILE A 155 -2.49 10.74 -0.45
CA ILE A 155 -3.24 9.93 -1.41
C ILE A 155 -2.25 9.33 -2.41
N VAL A 156 -2.24 8.01 -2.56
CA VAL A 156 -1.36 7.28 -3.49
C VAL A 156 -2.20 6.52 -4.50
N SER A 157 -2.24 6.97 -5.76
CA SER A 157 -3.17 6.44 -6.76
C SER A 157 -2.50 6.10 -8.08
N GLY A 158 -3.07 5.13 -8.80
CA GLY A 158 -2.72 4.86 -10.20
C GLY A 158 -3.17 5.95 -11.17
N ARG A 159 -4.18 6.73 -10.80
CA ARG A 159 -4.68 7.86 -11.59
C ARG A 159 -3.66 8.99 -11.68
N CYS A 160 -3.72 9.81 -12.72
CA CYS A 160 -2.96 11.05 -12.72
C CYS A 160 -3.36 11.95 -11.53
N ARG A 161 -2.38 12.71 -11.04
CA ARG A 161 -2.51 13.54 -9.86
C ARG A 161 -3.69 14.50 -9.93
N ASP A 162 -3.88 15.16 -11.08
CA ASP A 162 -4.95 16.15 -11.27
C ASP A 162 -6.34 15.50 -11.23
N LYS A 163 -6.47 14.27 -11.74
CA LYS A 163 -7.74 13.54 -11.73
C LYS A 163 -8.12 13.08 -10.32
N VAL A 164 -7.19 12.46 -9.60
CA VAL A 164 -7.47 12.07 -8.20
C VAL A 164 -7.71 13.30 -7.32
N TYR A 165 -7.00 14.41 -7.55
CA TYR A 165 -7.28 15.67 -6.87
C TYR A 165 -8.70 16.21 -7.14
N LYS A 166 -9.17 16.17 -8.40
CA LYS A 166 -10.55 16.56 -8.73
C LYS A 166 -11.60 15.73 -7.99
N PHE A 167 -11.31 14.47 -7.69
CA PHE A 167 -12.19 13.65 -6.89
C PHE A 167 -12.10 13.97 -5.39
N VAL A 168 -10.90 14.08 -4.83
CA VAL A 168 -10.65 14.24 -3.38
C VAL A 168 -10.85 15.68 -2.89
N LYS A 169 -10.44 16.70 -3.66
CA LYS A 169 -10.58 18.15 -3.40
C LYS A 169 -10.16 18.57 -1.99
N LEU A 170 -9.00 18.11 -1.54
CA LEU A 170 -8.38 18.48 -0.26
C LEU A 170 -6.95 18.97 -0.55
N ALA A 171 -6.71 20.28 -0.42
CA ALA A 171 -5.42 20.89 -0.73
C ALA A 171 -4.35 20.66 0.35
N GLU A 172 -4.76 20.21 1.54
CA GLU A 172 -3.88 19.89 2.67
C GLU A 172 -3.20 18.52 2.60
N LEU A 173 -3.49 17.71 1.57
CA LEU A 173 -2.93 16.37 1.42
C LEU A 173 -1.71 16.36 0.50
N TYR A 174 -0.84 15.37 0.71
CA TYR A 174 0.10 14.95 -0.32
C TYR A 174 -0.65 14.13 -1.37
N TYR A 175 -0.25 14.27 -2.64
CA TYR A 175 -0.79 13.46 -3.74
C TYR A 175 0.34 12.83 -4.53
N ALA A 176 0.30 11.51 -4.64
CA ALA A 176 1.17 10.68 -5.45
C ALA A 176 0.33 10.02 -6.54
N GLY A 177 0.27 10.65 -7.72
CA GLY A 177 -0.43 10.13 -8.89
C GLY A 177 0.45 9.25 -9.76
N SER A 178 -0.15 8.57 -10.73
CA SER A 178 0.55 7.71 -11.71
C SER A 178 1.38 6.62 -11.04
N HIS A 179 0.82 5.94 -10.05
CA HIS A 179 1.51 4.97 -9.18
C HIS A 179 2.71 5.58 -8.43
N GLY A 180 2.60 6.87 -8.11
CA GLY A 180 3.62 7.63 -7.40
C GLY A 180 4.72 8.23 -8.26
N MET A 181 4.59 8.23 -9.59
CA MET A 181 5.52 8.96 -10.48
C MET A 181 5.21 10.46 -10.61
N ASP A 182 4.11 10.94 -10.02
CA ASP A 182 3.81 12.38 -9.92
C ASP A 182 3.43 12.75 -8.50
N ILE A 183 4.41 13.16 -7.69
CA ILE A 183 4.21 13.50 -6.28
C ILE A 183 4.19 15.02 -6.11
N LYS A 184 3.18 15.52 -5.38
CA LYS A 184 3.09 16.91 -4.94
C LYS A 184 2.70 16.97 -3.47
N GLY A 185 3.37 17.83 -2.71
CA GLY A 185 2.96 18.19 -1.36
C GLY A 185 1.77 19.15 -1.31
N PRO A 186 1.24 19.43 -0.11
CA PRO A 186 0.18 20.40 0.11
C PRO A 186 0.54 21.78 -0.43
N GLU A 187 -0.46 22.53 -0.87
CA GLU A 187 -0.25 23.94 -1.22
C GLU A 187 -0.10 24.78 0.07
N LYS A 188 0.84 25.74 0.07
CA LYS A 188 1.08 26.61 1.24
C LYS A 188 -0.21 27.33 1.62
N ARG A 189 -0.64 27.20 2.88
CA ARG A 189 -1.83 27.89 3.42
C ARG A 189 -1.54 29.35 3.78
N SER A 190 -0.28 29.73 4.02
CA SER A 190 0.14 31.11 4.31
C SER A 190 1.64 31.35 4.05
N LYS A 191 2.05 32.61 3.86
CA LYS A 191 3.47 33.06 3.81
C LYS A 191 4.22 32.83 5.13
N THR A 192 3.52 32.61 6.23
CA THR A 192 4.08 32.40 7.59
C THR A 192 4.24 30.94 7.98
N ASP A 193 3.68 30.00 7.21
CA ASP A 193 3.86 28.59 7.51
C ASP A 193 5.26 28.17 7.07
N LYS A 194 6.09 27.77 8.04
CA LYS A 194 7.34 27.03 7.81
C LYS A 194 7.03 25.64 7.25
N VAL A 195 6.33 25.56 6.12
CA VAL A 195 6.22 24.31 5.37
C VAL A 195 7.55 24.10 4.70
N THR A 196 8.13 22.94 4.97
CA THR A 196 9.21 22.30 4.22
C THR A 196 9.05 22.54 2.72
N GLU A 197 10.20 22.65 2.05
CA GLU A 197 10.41 22.84 0.62
C GLU A 197 9.28 22.31 -0.30
N HIS A 198 8.99 23.00 -1.41
CA HIS A 198 7.95 22.59 -2.36
C HIS A 198 8.20 21.15 -2.84
N VAL A 199 7.51 20.17 -2.22
CA VAL A 199 7.64 18.76 -2.61
C VAL A 199 6.99 18.58 -3.98
N LEU A 200 7.82 18.49 -5.02
CA LEU A 200 7.46 18.07 -6.37
C LEU A 200 8.48 17.03 -6.81
N PHE A 201 8.01 15.84 -7.15
CA PHE A 201 8.89 14.76 -7.57
C PHE A 201 8.29 13.95 -8.71
N GLN A 202 9.05 13.85 -9.79
CA GLN A 202 8.62 13.25 -11.07
C GLN A 202 9.77 12.42 -11.68
N PRO A 203 10.02 11.20 -11.16
CA PRO A 203 11.17 10.39 -11.53
C PRO A 203 11.13 9.90 -12.99
N ALA A 204 9.95 9.98 -13.62
CA ALA A 204 9.72 9.53 -14.99
C ALA A 204 9.59 10.68 -16.01
N SER A 205 10.04 11.90 -15.68
CA SER A 205 9.90 13.10 -16.53
C SER A 205 10.43 12.92 -17.95
N GLU A 206 11.53 12.19 -18.11
CA GLU A 206 12.13 11.89 -19.43
C GLU A 206 11.23 11.05 -20.35
N PHE A 207 10.24 10.35 -19.80
CA PHE A 207 9.33 9.49 -20.56
C PHE A 207 8.11 10.22 -21.12
N LEU A 208 7.84 11.47 -20.70
CA LEU A 208 6.64 12.20 -21.10
C LEU A 208 6.43 12.26 -22.63
N PRO A 209 7.45 12.61 -23.45
CA PRO A 209 7.28 12.63 -24.90
C PRO A 209 6.89 11.26 -25.48
N MET A 210 7.51 10.19 -24.98
CA MET A 210 7.22 8.82 -25.39
C MET A 210 5.80 8.40 -24.98
N ILE A 211 5.36 8.74 -23.77
CA ILE A 211 4.01 8.44 -23.29
C ILE A 211 2.96 9.15 -24.16
N ASP A 212 3.17 10.42 -24.51
CA ASP A 212 2.25 11.17 -25.36
C ASP A 212 2.19 10.63 -26.80
N GLU A 213 3.33 10.16 -27.32
CA GLU A 213 3.39 9.48 -28.63
C GLU A 213 2.61 8.17 -28.62
N VAL A 214 2.89 7.29 -27.64
CA VAL A 214 2.23 5.99 -27.50
C VAL A 214 0.74 6.17 -27.23
N TYR A 215 0.34 7.21 -26.49
CA TYR A 215 -1.08 7.53 -26.28
C TYR A 215 -1.81 7.74 -27.60
N LYS A 216 -1.27 8.57 -28.49
CA LYS A 216 -1.87 8.84 -29.80
C LYS A 216 -1.99 7.56 -30.64
N GLN A 217 -0.96 6.73 -30.64
CA GLN A 217 -0.98 5.45 -31.36
C GLN A 217 -2.00 4.47 -30.78
N LEU A 218 -2.09 4.35 -29.46
CA LEU A 218 -3.08 3.48 -28.81
C LEU A 218 -4.50 3.97 -29.08
N VAL A 219 -4.76 5.28 -29.04
CA VAL A 219 -6.08 5.84 -29.39
C VAL A 219 -6.48 5.45 -30.80
N GLU A 220 -5.59 5.62 -31.78
CA GLU A 220 -5.90 5.27 -33.18
C GLU A 220 -6.06 3.75 -33.36
N THR A 221 -5.15 2.96 -32.80
CA THR A 221 -5.14 1.50 -32.94
C THR A 221 -6.37 0.84 -32.30
N THR A 222 -6.86 1.39 -31.19
CA THR A 222 -7.99 0.80 -30.44
C THR A 222 -9.36 1.35 -30.89
N LYS A 223 -9.38 2.36 -31.75
CA LYS A 223 -10.60 3.03 -32.25
C LYS A 223 -11.61 2.07 -32.89
N SER A 224 -11.14 0.99 -33.52
CA SER A 224 -11.98 -0.03 -34.16
C SER A 224 -12.56 -1.06 -33.19
N THR A 225 -12.28 -0.95 -31.88
CA THR A 225 -12.73 -1.90 -30.84
C THR A 225 -13.79 -1.21 -29.98
N PRO A 226 -15.10 -1.41 -30.25
CA PRO A 226 -16.17 -0.83 -29.46
C PRO A 226 -16.03 -1.14 -27.97
N GLY A 227 -16.17 -0.10 -27.15
CA GLY A 227 -16.06 -0.18 -25.69
C GLY A 227 -14.63 -0.04 -25.13
N ALA A 228 -13.60 -0.04 -25.98
CA ALA A 228 -12.23 0.23 -25.54
C ALA A 228 -12.05 1.72 -25.28
N LYS A 229 -11.36 2.09 -24.20
CA LYS A 229 -11.05 3.49 -23.86
C LYS A 229 -9.59 3.61 -23.45
N VAL A 230 -8.86 4.51 -24.10
CA VAL A 230 -7.48 4.84 -23.73
C VAL A 230 -7.48 6.09 -22.86
N GLU A 231 -6.85 6.01 -21.70
CA GLU A 231 -6.70 7.09 -20.74
C GLU A 231 -5.22 7.44 -20.57
N ASN A 232 -4.91 8.74 -20.66
CA ASN A 232 -3.58 9.27 -20.36
C ASN A 232 -3.51 9.68 -18.88
N ASN A 233 -2.73 8.92 -18.10
CA ASN A 233 -2.46 9.17 -16.69
C ASN A 233 -1.13 9.91 -16.47
N LYS A 234 -0.69 10.73 -17.43
CA LYS A 234 0.54 11.53 -17.47
C LYS A 234 1.83 10.71 -17.58
N PHE A 235 2.11 9.84 -16.62
CA PHE A 235 3.28 8.93 -16.68
C PHE A 235 2.91 7.48 -16.98
N CYS A 236 1.62 7.19 -17.09
CA CYS A 236 1.09 5.88 -17.45
C CYS A 236 -0.02 6.05 -18.49
N LEU A 237 -0.30 4.97 -19.23
CA LEU A 237 -1.49 4.87 -20.05
C LEU A 237 -2.33 3.69 -19.59
N SER A 238 -3.64 3.80 -19.71
CA SER A 238 -4.58 2.74 -19.37
C SER A 238 -5.50 2.47 -20.55
N VAL A 239 -5.54 1.22 -21.00
CA VAL A 239 -6.50 0.74 -22.01
C VAL A 239 -7.56 -0.06 -21.28
N HIS A 240 -8.70 0.57 -21.04
CA HIS A 240 -9.86 -0.04 -20.38
C HIS A 240 -10.59 -0.94 -21.37
N PHE A 241 -10.88 -2.16 -20.93
CA PHE A 241 -11.59 -3.15 -21.75
C PHE A 241 -12.84 -3.70 -21.05
N ARG A 242 -13.29 -3.04 -19.98
CA ARG A 242 -14.48 -3.44 -19.21
C ARG A 242 -15.75 -3.48 -20.04
N CYS A 243 -15.90 -2.53 -20.96
CA CYS A 243 -17.06 -2.42 -21.85
C CYS A 243 -16.84 -3.08 -23.22
N VAL A 244 -15.73 -3.81 -23.39
CA VAL A 244 -15.41 -4.54 -24.62
C VAL A 244 -15.98 -5.94 -24.53
N ASP A 245 -16.60 -6.41 -25.61
CA ASP A 245 -17.02 -7.81 -25.76
C ASP A 245 -15.82 -8.76 -25.48
N GLU A 246 -16.02 -9.74 -24.59
CA GLU A 246 -14.98 -10.69 -24.18
C GLU A 246 -14.30 -11.39 -25.36
N LYS A 247 -15.05 -11.66 -26.44
CA LYS A 247 -14.50 -12.27 -27.67
C LYS A 247 -13.42 -11.41 -28.34
N LYS A 248 -13.40 -10.11 -28.06
CA LYS A 248 -12.44 -9.13 -28.62
C LYS A 248 -11.27 -8.83 -27.69
N TRP A 249 -11.26 -9.34 -26.45
CA TRP A 249 -10.21 -9.04 -25.47
C TRP A 249 -8.81 -9.45 -25.95
N SER A 250 -8.69 -10.65 -26.53
CA SER A 250 -7.43 -11.15 -27.08
C SER A 250 -6.92 -10.29 -28.24
N GLY A 251 -7.81 -9.87 -29.14
CA GLY A 251 -7.49 -8.99 -30.26
C GLY A 251 -7.03 -7.61 -29.80
N LEU A 252 -7.78 -6.98 -28.88
CA LEU A 252 -7.42 -5.69 -28.30
C LEU A 252 -6.03 -5.73 -27.65
N ALA A 253 -5.72 -6.80 -26.95
CA ALA A 253 -4.43 -6.95 -26.33
C ALA A 253 -3.28 -7.16 -27.29
N GLN A 254 -3.51 -7.91 -28.37
CA GLN A 254 -2.53 -8.05 -29.44
C GLN A 254 -2.26 -6.69 -30.09
N GLN A 255 -3.30 -5.89 -30.32
CA GLN A 255 -3.18 -4.50 -30.79
C GLN A 255 -2.29 -3.67 -29.87
N VAL A 256 -2.58 -3.64 -28.56
CA VAL A 256 -1.77 -2.91 -27.56
C VAL A 256 -0.33 -3.41 -27.52
N LYS A 257 -0.12 -4.73 -27.51
CA LYS A 257 1.23 -5.33 -27.53
C LYS A 257 1.99 -4.98 -28.80
N SER A 258 1.31 -4.89 -29.95
CA SER A 258 1.96 -4.56 -31.21
C SER A 258 2.50 -3.14 -31.21
N VAL A 259 1.75 -2.18 -30.68
CA VAL A 259 2.24 -0.80 -30.46
C VAL A 259 3.49 -0.83 -29.57
N LEU A 260 3.45 -1.56 -28.46
CA LEU A 260 4.57 -1.58 -27.49
C LEU A 260 5.84 -2.29 -27.98
N LYS A 261 5.83 -3.01 -29.11
CA LYS A 261 7.05 -3.63 -29.66
C LYS A 261 8.14 -2.61 -29.97
N GLU A 262 7.74 -1.40 -30.36
CA GLU A 262 8.65 -0.30 -30.71
C GLU A 262 9.12 0.47 -29.47
N TYR A 263 8.57 0.18 -28.29
CA TYR A 263 8.83 0.91 -27.04
C TYR A 263 9.31 -0.03 -25.92
N PRO A 264 10.53 -0.60 -26.02
CA PRO A 264 11.05 -1.56 -25.04
C PRO A 264 11.26 -0.96 -23.64
N LYS A 265 11.28 0.37 -23.52
CA LYS A 265 11.34 1.06 -22.23
C LYS A 265 9.99 1.18 -21.52
N LEU A 266 8.91 0.65 -22.11
CA LEU A 266 7.60 0.56 -21.50
C LEU A 266 7.27 -0.91 -21.19
N ARG A 267 6.54 -1.13 -20.10
CA ARG A 267 6.01 -2.43 -19.70
C ARG A 267 4.49 -2.41 -19.73
N LEU A 268 3.92 -3.55 -20.13
CA LEU A 268 2.49 -3.82 -20.08
C LEU A 268 2.17 -4.64 -18.83
N THR A 269 1.32 -4.12 -17.95
CA THR A 269 0.75 -4.85 -16.82
C THR A 269 -0.77 -4.96 -16.97
N GLN A 270 -1.37 -5.90 -16.24
CA GLN A 270 -2.80 -6.13 -16.23
C GLN A 270 -3.36 -5.78 -14.86
N GLY A 271 -4.41 -4.94 -14.85
CA GLY A 271 -5.21 -4.63 -13.68
C GLY A 271 -6.65 -5.08 -13.86
N ARG A 272 -7.57 -4.57 -13.03
CA ARG A 272 -8.98 -4.98 -13.05
C ARG A 272 -9.74 -4.48 -14.28
N LYS A 273 -9.78 -5.31 -15.31
CA LYS A 273 -10.35 -4.99 -16.64
C LYS A 273 -9.68 -3.79 -17.32
N VAL A 274 -8.37 -3.64 -17.09
CA VAL A 274 -7.53 -2.59 -17.67
C VAL A 274 -6.14 -3.14 -18.02
N LEU A 275 -5.61 -2.70 -19.15
CA LEU A 275 -4.20 -2.88 -19.50
C LEU A 275 -3.45 -1.59 -19.19
N GLU A 276 -2.38 -1.69 -18.44
CA GLU A 276 -1.63 -0.53 -17.99
C GLU A 276 -0.25 -0.54 -18.64
N ILE A 277 0.13 0.60 -19.20
CA ILE A 277 1.41 0.84 -19.85
C ILE A 277 2.17 1.82 -18.98
N ARG A 278 3.36 1.42 -18.53
CA ARG A 278 4.18 2.23 -17.62
C ARG A 278 5.65 2.22 -18.05
N PRO A 279 6.42 3.28 -17.77
CA PRO A 279 7.88 3.25 -17.88
C PRO A 279 8.49 2.09 -17.09
N THR A 280 9.51 1.47 -17.68
CA THR A 280 10.33 0.43 -17.03
C THR A 280 11.40 1.12 -16.19
N ILE A 281 10.98 1.68 -15.06
CA ILE A 281 11.87 2.27 -14.05
C ILE A 281 11.72 1.54 -12.72
N LYS A 282 12.73 1.62 -11.85
CA LYS A 282 12.71 1.06 -10.49
C LYS A 282 11.88 1.95 -9.55
N TRP A 283 10.60 2.09 -9.87
CA TRP A 283 9.65 2.90 -9.12
C TRP A 283 8.28 2.22 -9.03
N ASP A 284 7.69 2.28 -7.84
CA ASP A 284 6.39 1.71 -7.48
C ASP A 284 5.77 2.48 -6.31
N LYS A 285 4.58 2.06 -5.84
CA LYS A 285 3.90 2.70 -4.71
C LYS A 285 4.69 2.58 -3.39
N GLY A 286 5.49 1.52 -3.23
CA GLY A 286 6.41 1.37 -2.10
C GLY A 286 7.53 2.41 -2.11
N LYS A 287 8.13 2.66 -3.28
CA LYS A 287 9.11 3.75 -3.46
C LYS A 287 8.51 5.14 -3.24
N ALA A 288 7.27 5.34 -3.67
CA ALA A 288 6.55 6.57 -3.38
C ALA A 288 6.32 6.78 -1.87
N LEU A 289 5.97 5.72 -1.13
CA LEU A 289 5.88 5.75 0.34
C LEU A 289 7.23 6.11 0.98
N GLU A 290 8.33 5.49 0.56
CA GLU A 290 9.67 5.79 1.09
C GLU A 290 10.04 7.26 0.85
N PHE A 291 9.84 7.74 -0.38
CA PHE A 291 10.10 9.13 -0.74
C PHE A 291 9.27 10.13 0.07
N LEU A 292 7.99 9.84 0.30
CA LEU A 292 7.11 10.70 1.09
C LEU A 292 7.53 10.73 2.57
N LEU A 293 7.96 9.60 3.13
CA LEU A 293 8.51 9.55 4.49
C LEU A 293 9.81 10.36 4.58
N GLU A 294 10.70 10.24 3.59
CA GLU A 294 11.91 11.05 3.51
C GLU A 294 11.61 12.55 3.41
N SER A 295 10.69 12.93 2.52
CA SER A 295 10.26 14.32 2.31
C SER A 295 9.64 14.97 3.55
N LEU A 296 9.04 14.15 4.42
CA LEU A 296 8.49 14.58 5.70
C LEU A 296 9.54 14.65 6.83
N GLY A 297 10.81 14.35 6.54
CA GLY A 297 11.90 14.33 7.52
C GLY A 297 11.99 13.03 8.32
N PHE A 298 11.31 11.97 7.89
CA PHE A 298 11.14 10.72 8.63
C PHE A 298 11.93 9.53 8.05
N ALA A 299 12.89 9.78 7.15
CA ALA A 299 13.67 8.71 6.51
C ALA A 299 14.28 7.71 7.51
N ASN A 300 14.85 8.24 8.62
CA ASN A 300 15.57 7.48 9.63
C ASN A 300 14.94 7.53 11.03
N CYS A 301 13.72 8.06 11.14
CA CYS A 301 13.07 8.22 12.45
C CYS A 301 12.50 6.88 12.93
N THR A 302 12.86 6.49 14.15
CA THR A 302 12.29 5.33 14.84
C THR A 302 10.87 5.59 15.32
N ASP A 303 10.54 6.86 15.52
CA ASP A 303 9.33 7.31 16.20
C ASP A 303 8.19 7.60 15.22
N VAL A 304 8.13 6.82 14.13
CA VAL A 304 7.16 6.99 13.05
C VAL A 304 6.44 5.68 12.81
N PHE A 305 5.14 5.79 12.54
CA PHE A 305 4.25 4.66 12.38
C PHE A 305 3.41 4.83 11.11
N PRO A 306 3.98 4.52 9.93
CA PRO A 306 3.27 4.59 8.67
C PRO A 306 2.19 3.51 8.58
N VAL A 307 0.99 3.94 8.17
CA VAL A 307 -0.15 3.06 7.90
C VAL A 307 -0.56 3.24 6.46
N TYR A 308 -0.51 2.17 5.68
CA TYR A 308 -0.98 2.17 4.29
C TYR A 308 -2.28 1.39 4.17
N ILE A 309 -3.29 1.95 3.49
CA ILE A 309 -4.56 1.28 3.20
C ILE A 309 -4.75 1.22 1.68
N GLY A 310 -4.95 0.01 1.13
CA GLY A 310 -5.12 -0.21 -0.30
C GLY A 310 -5.82 -1.50 -0.66
N ASP A 311 -6.34 -1.62 -1.88
CA ASP A 311 -7.20 -2.74 -2.30
C ASP A 311 -6.61 -3.63 -3.40
N ASP A 312 -5.59 -3.13 -4.11
CA ASP A 312 -5.11 -3.72 -5.36
C ASP A 312 -3.67 -4.20 -5.30
N ARG A 313 -3.27 -5.01 -6.29
CA ARG A 313 -1.95 -5.62 -6.37
C ARG A 313 -0.81 -4.60 -6.32
N THR A 314 -1.03 -3.38 -6.80
CA THR A 314 0.00 -2.33 -6.75
C THR A 314 0.27 -1.81 -5.34
N ASP A 315 -0.66 -2.00 -4.41
CA ASP A 315 -0.49 -1.61 -3.00
C ASP A 315 0.39 -2.61 -2.22
N GLU A 316 0.52 -3.84 -2.73
CA GLU A 316 1.45 -4.85 -2.19
C GLU A 316 2.89 -4.37 -2.15
N ASP A 317 3.30 -3.53 -3.11
CA ASP A 317 4.62 -2.92 -3.12
C ASP A 317 4.84 -2.07 -1.85
N ALA A 318 3.82 -1.32 -1.42
CA ALA A 318 3.86 -0.54 -0.18
C ALA A 318 3.75 -1.42 1.07
N PHE A 319 2.86 -2.41 1.08
CA PHE A 319 2.71 -3.33 2.20
C PHE A 319 3.99 -4.10 2.48
N LYS A 320 4.67 -4.55 1.43
CA LYS A 320 5.96 -5.24 1.55
C LYS A 320 7.02 -4.35 2.20
N ILE A 321 7.15 -3.10 1.76
CA ILE A 321 8.09 -2.15 2.39
C ILE A 321 7.78 -1.97 3.88
N LEU A 322 6.51 -1.86 4.25
CA LEU A 322 6.12 -1.71 5.66
C LEU A 322 6.43 -2.97 6.49
N ARG A 323 6.14 -4.15 5.94
CA ARG A 323 6.47 -5.44 6.55
C ARG A 323 7.98 -5.59 6.76
N ASP A 324 8.78 -5.31 5.72
CA ASP A 324 10.24 -5.44 5.76
C ASP A 324 10.88 -4.44 6.74
N ARG A 325 10.30 -3.24 6.89
CA ARG A 325 10.75 -2.24 7.87
C ARG A 325 10.37 -2.57 9.32
N GLY A 326 9.32 -3.38 9.52
CA GLY A 326 8.84 -3.76 10.86
C GLY A 326 8.32 -2.59 11.71
N ARG A 327 8.05 -1.43 11.11
CA ARG A 327 7.64 -0.19 11.80
C ARG A 327 6.52 0.47 11.01
N GLY A 328 5.29 0.05 11.30
CA GLY A 328 4.08 0.39 10.54
C GLY A 328 3.43 -0.87 9.95
N PHE A 329 2.32 -0.71 9.25
CA PHE A 329 1.63 -1.84 8.64
C PHE A 329 0.78 -1.45 7.43
N GLY A 330 0.50 -2.46 6.60
CA GLY A 330 -0.51 -2.40 5.56
C GLY A 330 -1.87 -2.90 6.05
N ILE A 331 -2.94 -2.29 5.54
CA ILE A 331 -4.32 -2.79 5.63
C ILE A 331 -4.82 -3.05 4.21
N LEU A 332 -5.17 -4.31 3.92
CA LEU A 332 -5.79 -4.67 2.65
C LEU A 332 -7.30 -4.44 2.69
N VAL A 333 -7.84 -3.77 1.68
CA VAL A 333 -9.29 -3.65 1.47
C VAL A 333 -9.77 -4.76 0.55
N SER A 334 -10.50 -5.74 1.11
CA SER A 334 -11.02 -6.87 0.35
C SER A 334 -12.12 -7.61 1.11
N LYS A 335 -13.22 -7.91 0.40
CA LYS A 335 -14.28 -8.83 0.89
C LYS A 335 -13.87 -10.30 0.87
N TYR A 336 -12.80 -10.62 0.16
CA TYR A 336 -12.39 -11.99 -0.11
C TYR A 336 -10.91 -12.18 0.23
N PRO A 337 -10.49 -13.42 0.55
CA PRO A 337 -9.11 -13.73 0.83
C PRO A 337 -8.23 -13.43 -0.37
N LYS A 338 -7.07 -12.83 -0.11
CA LYS A 338 -6.04 -12.58 -1.11
C LYS A 338 -4.66 -12.82 -0.48
N ASP A 339 -3.73 -13.32 -1.27
CA ASP A 339 -2.31 -13.31 -0.90
C ASP A 339 -1.88 -11.84 -0.72
N THR A 340 -1.42 -11.49 0.48
CA THR A 340 -1.08 -10.11 0.80
C THR A 340 0.04 -10.00 1.83
N ASN A 341 0.82 -8.92 1.72
CA ASN A 341 1.79 -8.49 2.72
C ASN A 341 1.16 -7.62 3.81
N ALA A 342 -0.10 -7.21 3.68
CA ALA A 342 -0.81 -6.47 4.71
C ALA A 342 -0.88 -7.26 6.03
N SER A 343 -0.93 -6.54 7.15
CA SER A 343 -1.06 -7.14 8.50
C SER A 343 -2.52 -7.26 8.92
N TYR A 344 -3.38 -6.40 8.39
CA TYR A 344 -4.80 -6.36 8.72
C TYR A 344 -5.63 -6.26 7.44
N SER A 345 -6.93 -6.47 7.59
CA SER A 345 -7.90 -6.29 6.51
C SER A 345 -9.05 -5.36 6.91
N LEU A 346 -9.69 -4.79 5.90
CA LEU A 346 -11.01 -4.16 5.95
C LEU A 346 -11.80 -4.66 4.74
N GLN A 347 -13.11 -4.77 4.84
CA GLN A 347 -13.91 -5.42 3.81
C GLN A 347 -14.16 -4.51 2.60
N GLU A 348 -14.47 -3.23 2.84
CA GLU A 348 -14.89 -2.30 1.79
C GLU A 348 -14.67 -0.82 2.19
N PRO A 349 -14.84 0.15 1.26
CA PRO A 349 -14.61 1.56 1.54
C PRO A 349 -15.38 2.13 2.75
N ASP A 350 -16.53 1.57 3.11
CA ASP A 350 -17.28 2.01 4.29
C ASP A 350 -16.55 1.64 5.59
N GLU A 351 -15.96 0.45 5.68
CA GLU A 351 -15.12 0.09 6.84
C GLU A 351 -13.83 0.90 6.90
N VAL A 352 -13.26 1.27 5.75
CA VAL A 352 -12.15 2.24 5.69
C VAL A 352 -12.58 3.56 6.33
N MET A 353 -13.76 4.09 5.97
CA MET A 353 -14.28 5.31 6.56
C MET A 353 -14.44 5.20 8.09
N ASP A 354 -14.94 4.07 8.57
CA ASP A 354 -15.14 3.80 10.00
C ASP A 354 -13.82 3.73 10.76
N PHE A 355 -12.82 3.05 10.20
CA PHE A 355 -11.48 2.97 10.77
C PHE A 355 -10.82 4.36 10.87
N LEU A 356 -10.87 5.14 9.77
CA LEU A 356 -10.35 6.49 9.75
C LEU A 356 -11.08 7.43 10.71
N ARG A 357 -12.40 7.27 10.87
CA ARG A 357 -13.18 8.03 11.86
C ARG A 357 -12.74 7.71 13.28
N ARG A 358 -12.57 6.43 13.61
CA ARG A 358 -12.14 5.99 14.95
C ARG A 358 -10.72 6.49 15.28
N LEU A 359 -9.80 6.53 14.29
CA LEU A 359 -8.47 7.16 14.45
C LEU A 359 -8.57 8.65 14.79
N VAL A 360 -9.46 9.39 14.12
CA VAL A 360 -9.68 10.82 14.39
C VAL A 360 -10.23 11.02 15.81
N GLU A 361 -11.24 10.25 16.20
CA GLU A 361 -11.87 10.34 17.53
C GLU A 361 -10.85 10.04 18.63
N TRP A 362 -10.07 8.97 18.49
CA TRP A 362 -8.98 8.64 19.41
C TRP A 362 -7.94 9.77 19.54
N LYS A 363 -7.52 10.36 18.42
CA LYS A 363 -6.54 11.47 18.46
C LYS A 363 -7.10 12.73 19.11
N GLN A 364 -8.38 13.03 18.90
CA GLN A 364 -9.04 14.18 19.52
C GLN A 364 -9.19 14.01 21.03
N LEU A 365 -9.55 12.81 21.49
CA LEU A 365 -9.63 12.50 22.92
C LEU A 365 -8.25 12.59 23.61
N SER A 366 -7.19 12.11 22.95
CA SER A 366 -5.82 12.19 23.49
C SER A 366 -5.18 13.58 23.42
N MET A 367 -5.76 14.53 22.69
CA MET A 367 -5.33 15.93 22.67
C MET A 367 -6.14 16.84 23.60
N GLY A 368 -7.35 16.39 24.00
CA GLY A 368 -8.23 17.10 24.94
C GLY A 368 -8.07 16.67 26.40
N ALA A 369 -7.36 15.57 26.64
CA ALA A 369 -6.83 15.15 27.94
C ALA A 369 -5.38 15.64 28.08
#